data_AF-A0A7C1XPY8-F1
#
_entry.id   AF-A0A7C1XPY8-F1
#
_cell.length_a   1.000
_cell.length_b   1.000
_cell.length_c   1.000
_cell.angle_alpha   90.00
_cell.angle_beta   90.00
_cell.angle_gamma   90.00
#
_symmetry.space_group_name_H-M   'P 1'
#
loop_
_entity.id
_entity.type
_entity.pdbx_description
1 polymer ?
#
loop_
_entity_poly.entity_id
_entity_poly.type
_entity_poly.pdbx_seq_one_letter_code
_entity_poly.pdbx_strand_id
1 'polypeptide(L)'
;MRMSFRILSIDGGGIRGIIPGKVLIQLESEIKRQYGNEKNISDYFDLITGTSTGGILAIGLCIPGENNIQKYMAQDLLDIYVERGDEIFDVSVWKSIISVGGLNDEKYNADELEDALKDYFGEVMLSQLLKHCLITSYDIKRRRTHFFRKSSAIKDKRNNFLVRDVARATSAAPTFFETARIKSGANITYPLIDGGLFANNPAMCAYAEARKVHDISSSEEMTLLSLGTGESKKSYPYSEAKNWGATSWIKPVIDIMSTAVSETTDFQLQQIFSSSDRSDHYLRIQTSIPSWCSSDMDDASADNIQALQDVGEQLASDNESRLENFVTLLA
;
A
#
# COMPACT_ATOMS: atom_id res chain seq x y z
N MET A 1 18.65 22.06 -15.15
CA MET A 1 17.29 21.80 -14.66
C MET A 1 17.40 21.26 -13.25
N ARG A 2 16.53 21.69 -12.33
CA ARG A 2 16.42 21.06 -11.01
C ARG A 2 15.81 19.67 -11.25
N MET A 3 16.42 18.62 -10.71
CA MET A 3 15.90 17.25 -10.82
C MET A 3 14.50 17.20 -10.18
N SER A 4 13.54 16.57 -10.86
CA SER A 4 12.18 16.38 -10.34
C SER A 4 12.22 15.49 -9.09
N PHE A 5 11.40 15.79 -8.09
CA PHE A 5 11.22 14.95 -6.90
C PHE A 5 10.26 13.80 -7.21
N ARG A 6 10.75 12.56 -7.15
CA ARG A 6 10.07 11.38 -7.71
C ARG A 6 9.38 10.59 -6.61
N ILE A 7 8.09 10.33 -6.78
CA ILE A 7 7.22 9.74 -5.78
C ILE A 7 6.58 8.47 -6.36
N LEU A 8 6.67 7.37 -5.61
CA LEU A 8 5.89 6.16 -5.83
C LEU A 8 4.87 6.02 -4.70
N SER A 9 3.60 5.86 -5.05
CA SER A 9 2.50 5.64 -4.11
C SER A 9 1.76 4.36 -4.42
N ILE A 10 1.52 3.53 -3.40
CA ILE A 10 0.83 2.25 -3.54
C ILE A 10 -0.38 2.20 -2.60
N ASP A 11 -1.55 1.96 -3.16
CA ASP A 11 -2.81 1.91 -2.41
C ASP A 11 -2.89 0.69 -1.47
N GLY A 12 -3.77 0.79 -0.48
CA GLY A 12 -4.21 -0.34 0.33
C GLY A 12 -5.29 -1.19 -0.36
N GLY A 13 -5.38 -2.47 0.02
CA GLY A 13 -6.36 -3.39 -0.57
C GLY A 13 -6.22 -4.88 -0.22
N GLY A 14 -5.53 -5.23 0.86
CA GLY A 14 -5.34 -6.62 1.30
C GLY A 14 -4.65 -7.51 0.25
N ILE A 15 -5.18 -8.70 -0.02
CA ILE A 15 -4.63 -9.66 -0.99
C ILE A 15 -4.57 -9.09 -2.42
N ARG A 16 -5.39 -8.07 -2.72
CA ARG A 16 -5.36 -7.36 -4.01
C ARG A 16 -4.08 -6.56 -4.24
N GLY A 17 -3.17 -6.50 -3.26
CA GLY A 17 -1.79 -6.04 -3.42
C GLY A 17 -1.01 -6.79 -4.52
N ILE A 18 -1.49 -7.98 -4.92
CA ILE A 18 -1.00 -8.70 -6.10
C ILE A 18 -1.08 -7.85 -7.38
N ILE A 19 -2.15 -7.07 -7.56
CA ILE A 19 -2.36 -6.25 -8.76
C ILE A 19 -1.23 -5.21 -8.93
N PRO A 20 -0.96 -4.30 -7.98
CA PRO A 20 0.16 -3.39 -8.09
C PRO A 20 1.50 -4.13 -8.03
N GLY A 21 1.60 -5.30 -7.39
CA GLY A 21 2.80 -6.16 -7.44
C GLY A 21 3.20 -6.54 -8.87
N LYS A 22 2.24 -6.97 -9.70
CA LYS A 22 2.48 -7.25 -11.13
C LYS A 22 2.88 -5.99 -11.92
N VAL A 23 2.27 -4.84 -11.61
CA VAL A 23 2.65 -3.55 -12.22
C VAL A 23 4.09 -3.15 -11.81
N LEU A 24 4.49 -3.40 -10.57
CA LEU A 24 5.86 -3.15 -10.10
C LEU A 24 6.87 -4.04 -10.82
N ILE A 25 6.54 -5.30 -11.11
CA ILE A 25 7.41 -6.19 -11.92
C ILE A 25 7.63 -5.59 -13.31
N GLN A 26 6.57 -5.11 -13.96
CA GLN A 26 6.70 -4.45 -15.26
C GLN A 26 7.52 -3.15 -15.17
N LEU A 27 7.30 -2.33 -14.13
CA LEU A 27 8.08 -1.11 -13.87
C LEU A 27 9.57 -1.42 -13.68
N GLU A 28 9.90 -2.46 -12.91
CA GLU A 28 11.28 -2.91 -12.68
C GLU A 28 11.94 -3.40 -13.97
N SER A 29 11.22 -4.20 -14.76
CA SER A 29 11.65 -4.65 -16.09
C SER A 29 11.98 -3.46 -17.00
N GLU A 30 11.10 -2.46 -17.01
CA GLU A 30 11.22 -1.29 -17.86
C GLU A 30 12.41 -0.39 -17.46
N ILE A 31 12.60 -0.17 -16.16
CA ILE A 31 13.79 0.53 -15.63
C ILE A 31 15.06 -0.19 -16.07
N LYS A 32 15.11 -1.51 -15.93
CA LYS A 32 16.28 -2.32 -16.29
C LYS A 32 16.55 -2.30 -17.79
N ARG A 33 15.49 -2.36 -18.61
CA ARG A 33 15.56 -2.29 -20.06
C ARG A 33 16.15 -0.97 -20.55
N GLN A 34 15.73 0.16 -19.96
CA GLN A 34 16.19 1.49 -20.39
C GLN A 34 17.56 1.86 -19.81
N TYR A 35 17.88 1.45 -18.59
CA TYR A 35 19.00 2.02 -17.83
C TYR A 35 20.02 1.02 -17.26
N GLY A 36 19.80 -0.28 -17.42
CA GLY A 36 20.75 -1.33 -17.01
C GLY A 36 20.21 -2.26 -15.92
N ASN A 37 20.64 -3.52 -15.96
CA ASN A 37 20.14 -4.59 -15.07
C ASN A 37 20.48 -4.39 -13.58
N GLU A 38 21.44 -3.53 -13.27
CA GLU A 38 21.83 -3.18 -11.90
C GLU A 38 20.88 -2.16 -11.25
N LYS A 39 20.00 -1.54 -12.04
CA LYS A 39 19.03 -0.55 -11.57
C LYS A 39 17.82 -1.21 -10.94
N ASN A 40 17.35 -0.62 -9.84
CA ASN A 40 16.17 -1.08 -9.11
C ASN A 40 15.14 0.04 -9.03
N ILE A 41 13.88 -0.30 -8.72
CA ILE A 41 12.81 0.67 -8.55
C ILE A 41 13.22 1.79 -7.59
N SER A 42 13.80 1.44 -6.43
CA SER A 42 14.18 2.44 -5.44
C SER A 42 15.15 3.48 -6.00
N ASP A 43 16.04 3.17 -6.94
CA ASP A 43 17.00 4.15 -7.50
C ASP A 43 16.31 5.34 -8.19
N TYR A 44 15.07 5.16 -8.65
CA TYR A 44 14.30 6.13 -9.43
C TYR A 44 13.26 6.89 -8.60
N PHE A 45 13.07 6.54 -7.33
CA PHE A 45 12.11 7.21 -6.45
C PHE A 45 12.79 7.77 -5.21
N ASP A 46 12.50 9.04 -4.92
CA ASP A 46 13.03 9.74 -3.75
C ASP A 46 12.17 9.47 -2.51
N LEU A 47 10.85 9.33 -2.73
CA LEU A 47 9.84 8.98 -1.73
C LEU A 47 8.98 7.80 -2.20
N ILE A 48 8.93 6.73 -1.40
CA ILE A 48 8.04 5.58 -1.63
C ILE A 48 7.03 5.53 -0.47
N THR A 49 5.73 5.64 -0.79
CA THR A 49 4.65 5.70 0.19
C THR A 49 3.68 4.54 0.00
N GLY A 50 3.05 4.12 1.09
CA GLY A 50 2.07 3.04 1.02
C GLY A 50 1.11 3.00 2.20
N THR A 51 -0.05 2.40 1.95
CA THR A 51 -1.09 2.14 2.94
C THR A 51 -1.42 0.65 2.92
N SER A 52 -1.58 0.03 4.09
CA SER A 52 -1.94 -1.40 4.20
C SER A 52 -0.96 -2.28 3.40
N THR A 53 -1.48 -3.18 2.57
CA THR A 53 -0.71 -4.00 1.60
C THR A 53 0.30 -3.17 0.78
N GLY A 54 -0.08 -1.96 0.34
CA GLY A 54 0.83 -1.05 -0.35
C GLY A 54 1.96 -0.52 0.53
N GLY A 55 1.72 -0.43 1.84
CA GLY A 55 2.77 -0.12 2.82
C GLY A 55 3.77 -1.25 3.01
N ILE A 56 3.32 -2.51 2.95
CA ILE A 56 4.20 -3.69 2.96
C ILE A 56 5.11 -3.65 1.72
N LEU A 57 4.52 -3.46 0.53
CA LEU A 57 5.27 -3.34 -0.73
C LEU A 57 6.25 -2.16 -0.70
N ALA A 58 5.81 -0.98 -0.25
CA ALA A 58 6.64 0.21 -0.13
C ALA A 58 7.86 0.01 0.79
N ILE A 59 7.64 -0.62 1.96
CA ILE A 59 8.72 -0.99 2.89
C ILE A 59 9.68 -1.95 2.20
N GLY A 60 9.17 -3.00 1.55
CA GLY A 60 9.94 -4.02 0.85
C GLY A 60 10.91 -3.44 -0.17
N LEU A 61 10.43 -2.52 -1.02
CA LEU A 61 11.25 -1.81 -2.01
C LEU A 61 12.34 -0.92 -1.37
N CYS A 62 12.19 -0.59 -0.08
CA CYS A 62 13.14 0.24 0.66
C CYS A 62 14.07 -0.55 1.57
N ILE A 63 13.97 -1.89 1.65
CA ILE A 63 14.84 -2.68 2.52
C ILE A 63 16.27 -2.65 1.97
N PRO A 64 17.27 -2.27 2.80
CA PRO A 64 18.67 -2.31 2.40
C PRO A 64 19.16 -3.76 2.33
N GLY A 65 19.72 -4.14 1.19
CA GLY A 65 20.46 -5.37 0.95
C GLY A 65 21.97 -5.13 1.03
N GLU A 66 22.74 -6.01 0.38
CA GLU A 66 24.19 -5.84 0.29
C GLU A 66 24.56 -4.53 -0.44
N ASN A 67 25.64 -3.89 0.02
CA ASN A 67 26.11 -2.60 -0.51
C ASN A 67 25.06 -1.47 -0.50
N ASN A 68 24.04 -1.58 0.37
CA ASN A 68 22.96 -0.59 0.50
C ASN A 68 22.15 -0.40 -0.81
N ILE A 69 22.00 -1.49 -1.57
CA ILE A 69 21.13 -1.61 -2.73
C ILE A 69 19.80 -2.24 -2.30
N GLN A 70 18.72 -2.05 -3.05
CA GLN A 70 17.43 -2.69 -2.79
C GLN A 70 17.59 -4.20 -2.61
N LYS A 71 17.11 -4.74 -1.48
CA LYS A 71 17.24 -6.17 -1.15
C LYS A 71 16.30 -7.04 -1.98
N TYR A 72 15.06 -6.60 -2.15
CA TYR A 72 13.98 -7.38 -2.74
C TYR A 72 13.62 -6.87 -4.12
N MET A 73 13.56 -7.76 -5.08
CA MET A 73 12.95 -7.54 -6.39
C MET A 73 11.44 -7.37 -6.25
N ALA A 74 10.79 -6.79 -7.25
CA ALA A 74 9.32 -6.68 -7.25
C ALA A 74 8.64 -8.07 -7.18
N GLN A 75 9.25 -9.08 -7.80
CA GLN A 75 8.79 -10.48 -7.71
C GLN A 75 8.85 -11.01 -6.28
N ASP A 76 9.97 -10.84 -5.57
CA ASP A 76 10.12 -11.32 -4.19
C ASP A 76 9.03 -10.75 -3.26
N LEU A 77 8.63 -9.50 -3.50
CA LEU A 77 7.58 -8.82 -2.74
C LEU A 77 6.17 -9.30 -3.11
N LEU A 78 5.96 -9.70 -4.36
CA LEU A 78 4.72 -10.35 -4.79
C LEU A 78 4.59 -11.75 -4.16
N ASP A 79 5.70 -12.47 -4.02
CA ASP A 79 5.75 -13.83 -3.46
C ASP A 79 5.30 -13.89 -1.99
N ILE A 80 5.37 -12.77 -1.25
CA ILE A 80 4.75 -12.62 0.08
C ILE A 80 3.26 -13.03 0.02
N TYR A 81 2.56 -12.65 -1.04
CA TYR A 81 1.13 -12.94 -1.22
C TYR A 81 0.88 -14.26 -1.95
N VAL A 82 1.74 -14.65 -2.89
CA VAL A 82 1.50 -15.86 -3.70
C VAL A 82 1.90 -17.12 -2.94
N GLU A 83 3.03 -17.11 -2.24
CA GLU A 83 3.53 -18.28 -1.53
C GLU A 83 2.97 -18.38 -0.12
N ARG A 84 2.71 -17.23 0.52
CA ARG A 84 2.21 -17.17 1.90
C ARG A 84 0.81 -16.58 2.04
N GLY A 85 0.14 -16.24 0.95
CA GLY A 85 -1.23 -15.71 1.01
C GLY A 85 -2.19 -16.69 1.70
N ASP A 86 -2.08 -17.97 1.36
CA ASP A 86 -2.86 -19.04 1.99
C ASP A 86 -2.58 -19.17 3.50
N GLU A 87 -1.36 -18.87 3.96
CA GLU A 87 -1.00 -18.89 5.40
C GLU A 87 -1.44 -17.59 6.11
N ILE A 88 -1.17 -16.43 5.50
CA ILE A 88 -1.47 -15.09 6.04
C ILE A 88 -2.98 -14.83 6.14
N PHE A 89 -3.75 -15.41 5.23
CA PHE A 89 -5.21 -15.21 5.12
C PHE A 89 -5.96 -16.55 5.23
N ASP A 90 -5.41 -17.52 5.95
CA ASP A 90 -5.89 -18.91 5.95
C ASP A 90 -7.39 -19.03 6.23
N VAL A 91 -8.07 -19.60 5.23
CA VAL A 91 -9.49 -19.96 5.24
C VAL A 91 -9.79 -21.12 6.20
N SER A 92 -8.80 -21.83 6.74
CA SER A 92 -8.99 -22.95 7.67
C SER A 92 -9.48 -22.50 9.05
N VAL A 93 -9.07 -21.31 9.52
CA VAL A 93 -9.56 -20.66 10.77
C VAL A 93 -11.08 -20.44 10.73
N TRP A 94 -11.63 -20.34 9.52
CA TRP A 94 -13.06 -20.10 9.26
C TRP A 94 -13.98 -21.23 9.74
N LYS A 95 -13.51 -22.49 9.79
CA LYS A 95 -14.36 -23.63 10.19
C LYS A 95 -14.60 -23.72 11.70
N SER A 96 -13.77 -23.09 12.55
CA SER A 96 -13.97 -23.14 14.01
C SER A 96 -14.86 -21.99 14.53
N ILE A 97 -14.78 -20.82 13.88
CA ILE A 97 -15.43 -19.58 14.33
C ILE A 97 -16.93 -19.55 13.95
N ILE A 98 -17.35 -20.31 12.94
CA ILE A 98 -18.75 -20.32 12.47
C ILE A 98 -19.64 -21.31 13.27
N SER A 99 -19.11 -21.97 14.31
CA SER A 99 -19.95 -22.79 15.20
C SER A 99 -20.77 -21.91 16.16
N VAL A 100 -21.95 -21.51 15.67
CA VAL A 100 -23.18 -21.17 16.41
C VAL A 100 -22.97 -20.28 17.67
N GLY A 101 -22.99 -18.96 17.46
CA GLY A 101 -23.35 -17.99 18.52
C GLY A 101 -22.27 -17.03 19.03
N GLY A 102 -21.09 -16.91 18.38
CA GLY A 102 -19.98 -16.05 18.81
C GLY A 102 -19.97 -14.68 18.13
N LEU A 103 -20.24 -13.62 18.90
CA LEU A 103 -20.24 -12.21 18.46
C LEU A 103 -18.93 -11.47 18.84
N ASN A 104 -17.81 -12.17 19.09
CA ASN A 104 -16.75 -11.57 19.91
C ASN A 104 -15.27 -11.85 19.55
N ASP A 105 -14.92 -12.41 18.39
CA ASP A 105 -13.50 -12.55 18.00
C ASP A 105 -13.24 -11.96 16.60
N GLU A 106 -12.07 -11.32 16.45
CA GLU A 106 -11.53 -10.83 15.18
C GLU A 106 -11.39 -11.94 14.13
N LYS A 107 -11.38 -11.55 12.84
CA LYS A 107 -11.51 -12.52 11.74
C LYS A 107 -10.23 -13.34 11.48
N TYR A 108 -9.05 -12.77 11.74
CA TYR A 108 -7.76 -13.40 11.45
C TYR A 108 -6.80 -13.30 12.64
N ASN A 109 -6.12 -14.41 12.93
CA ASN A 109 -4.94 -14.39 13.80
C ASN A 109 -3.83 -13.60 13.07
N ALA A 110 -3.11 -12.77 13.82
CA ALA A 110 -2.05 -11.93 13.26
C ALA A 110 -0.69 -12.65 13.19
N ASP A 111 -0.55 -13.80 13.85
CA ASP A 111 0.71 -14.51 14.02
C ASP A 111 1.35 -14.86 12.67
N GLU A 112 0.59 -15.38 11.71
CA GLU A 112 1.09 -15.80 10.39
C GLU A 112 1.60 -14.60 9.57
N LEU A 113 0.86 -13.48 9.61
CA LEU A 113 1.31 -12.23 9.00
C LEU A 113 2.56 -11.69 9.70
N GLU A 114 2.61 -11.71 11.03
CA GLU A 114 3.76 -11.21 11.80
C GLU A 114 5.03 -12.03 11.53
N ASP A 115 4.90 -13.35 11.41
CA ASP A 115 5.99 -14.25 11.04
C ASP A 115 6.47 -14.00 9.61
N ALA A 116 5.57 -13.86 8.63
CA ALA A 116 5.95 -13.51 7.26
C ALA A 116 6.67 -12.15 7.19
N LEU A 117 6.15 -11.13 7.89
CA LEU A 117 6.77 -9.81 7.96
C LEU A 117 8.14 -9.85 8.65
N LYS A 118 8.32 -10.73 9.64
CA LYS A 118 9.60 -10.94 10.31
C LYS A 118 10.61 -11.66 9.41
N ASP A 119 10.18 -12.64 8.63
CA ASP A 119 11.06 -13.35 7.68
C ASP A 119 11.61 -12.40 6.60
N TYR A 120 10.75 -11.55 6.05
CA TYR A 120 11.17 -10.58 5.02
C TYR A 120 11.92 -9.39 5.61
N PHE A 121 11.43 -8.78 6.69
CA PHE A 121 11.96 -7.49 7.14
C PHE A 121 12.91 -7.58 8.34
N GLY A 122 12.95 -8.72 9.04
CA GLY A 122 13.82 -8.95 10.18
C GLY A 122 13.67 -7.88 11.26
N GLU A 123 14.81 -7.34 11.71
CA GLU A 123 14.91 -6.29 12.73
C GLU A 123 15.25 -4.91 12.15
N VAL A 124 14.97 -4.69 10.84
CA VAL A 124 15.26 -3.42 10.19
C VAL A 124 14.40 -2.31 10.81
N MET A 125 15.03 -1.21 11.18
CA MET A 125 14.38 -0.01 11.71
C MET A 125 14.00 0.93 10.58
N LEU A 126 12.91 1.69 10.76
CA LEU A 126 12.40 2.67 9.80
C LEU A 126 13.47 3.70 9.37
N SER A 127 14.37 4.08 10.28
CA SER A 127 15.49 4.97 9.97
C SER A 127 16.52 4.38 9.00
N GLN A 128 16.57 3.06 8.85
CA GLN A 128 17.54 2.32 8.03
C GLN A 128 17.06 2.05 6.60
N LEU A 129 15.79 2.32 6.28
CA LEU A 129 15.27 2.20 4.91
C LEU A 129 16.10 3.00 3.91
N LEU A 130 16.20 2.56 2.66
CA LEU A 130 17.02 3.20 1.62
C LEU A 130 16.53 4.59 1.25
N LYS A 131 15.23 4.73 0.97
CA LYS A 131 14.62 5.97 0.49
C LYS A 131 13.77 6.65 1.54
N HIS A 132 13.33 7.89 1.27
CA HIS A 132 12.27 8.44 2.10
C HIS A 132 11.04 7.54 1.97
N CYS A 133 10.41 7.28 3.11
CA CYS A 133 9.26 6.39 3.17
C CYS A 133 8.23 7.00 4.10
N LEU A 134 6.97 6.97 3.67
CA LEU A 134 5.81 7.41 4.43
C LEU A 134 4.78 6.28 4.44
N ILE A 135 4.52 5.71 5.61
CA ILE A 135 3.51 4.66 5.79
C ILE A 135 2.39 5.18 6.67
N THR A 136 1.15 4.91 6.28
CA THR A 136 -0.04 5.44 6.95
C THR A 136 -0.57 4.47 8.00
N SER A 137 -1.09 4.99 9.11
CA SER A 137 -1.81 4.24 10.13
C SER A 137 -2.65 5.22 10.97
N TYR A 138 -3.51 4.73 11.85
CA TYR A 138 -4.31 5.57 12.74
C TYR A 138 -4.14 5.17 14.20
N ASP A 139 -3.80 6.12 15.07
CA ASP A 139 -3.65 5.90 16.51
C ASP A 139 -4.99 6.07 17.21
N ILE A 140 -5.59 4.96 17.62
CA ILE A 140 -6.93 4.95 18.23
C ILE A 140 -6.92 5.54 19.64
N LYS A 141 -5.80 5.44 20.37
CA LYS A 141 -5.68 5.97 21.72
C LYS A 141 -5.51 7.49 21.70
N ARG A 142 -4.72 8.01 20.76
CA ARG A 142 -4.47 9.44 20.61
C ARG A 142 -5.44 10.12 19.63
N ARG A 143 -6.30 9.35 18.97
CA ARG A 143 -7.32 9.78 18.01
C ARG A 143 -6.76 10.70 16.92
N ARG A 144 -5.69 10.27 16.27
CA ARG A 144 -5.03 11.03 15.21
C ARG A 144 -4.41 10.11 14.17
N THR A 145 -4.24 10.64 12.97
CA THR A 145 -3.44 9.99 11.94
C THR A 145 -2.01 9.81 12.43
N HIS A 146 -1.42 8.67 12.07
CA HIS A 146 -0.05 8.32 12.39
C HIS A 146 0.70 8.07 11.08
N PHE A 147 1.62 8.98 10.75
CA PHE A 147 2.50 8.82 9.58
C PHE A 147 3.88 8.38 10.05
N PHE A 148 4.22 7.13 9.76
CA PHE A 148 5.56 6.60 9.92
C PHE A 148 6.43 7.18 8.83
N ARG A 149 7.43 7.97 9.22
CA ARG A 149 8.30 8.69 8.28
C ARG A 149 9.75 8.43 8.60
N LYS A 150 10.53 7.96 7.63
CA LYS A 150 11.99 7.83 7.78
C LYS A 150 12.63 9.14 8.24
N SER A 151 12.20 10.26 7.68
CA SER A 151 12.68 11.61 8.01
C SER A 151 12.52 11.96 9.51
N SER A 152 11.44 11.47 10.14
CA SER A 152 11.17 11.64 11.56
C SER A 152 11.90 10.60 12.42
N ALA A 153 12.01 9.37 11.93
CA ALA A 153 12.69 8.27 12.60
C ALA A 153 14.19 8.52 12.80
N ILE A 154 14.86 9.14 11.82
CA ILE A 154 16.29 9.53 11.92
C ILE A 154 16.51 10.57 13.03
N LYS A 155 15.55 11.47 13.22
CA LYS A 155 15.67 12.59 14.17
C LYS A 155 15.32 12.20 15.60
N ASP A 156 14.42 11.24 15.78
CA ASP A 156 13.84 10.94 17.08
C ASP A 156 13.45 9.47 17.22
N LYS A 157 14.00 8.79 18.23
CA LYS A 157 13.71 7.38 18.55
C LYS A 157 12.23 7.12 18.84
N ARG A 158 11.46 8.14 19.23
CA ARG A 158 9.99 8.02 19.42
C ARG A 158 9.24 7.77 18.12
N ASN A 159 9.84 8.13 16.97
CA ASN A 159 9.29 7.93 15.64
C ASN A 159 9.99 6.81 14.87
N ASN A 160 10.97 6.13 15.48
CA ASN A 160 11.68 5.02 14.86
C ASN A 160 11.08 3.71 15.35
N PHE A 161 10.73 2.82 14.43
CA PHE A 161 10.03 1.56 14.70
C PHE A 161 10.68 0.46 13.87
N LEU A 162 10.51 -0.80 14.30
CA LEU A 162 10.78 -1.93 13.43
C LEU A 162 9.85 -1.87 12.23
N VAL A 163 10.37 -2.08 11.02
CA VAL A 163 9.53 -1.93 9.82
C VAL A 163 8.52 -3.07 9.69
N ARG A 164 8.77 -4.25 10.26
CA ARG A 164 7.74 -5.30 10.40
C ARG A 164 6.56 -4.84 11.27
N ASP A 165 6.82 -4.09 12.34
CA ASP A 165 5.77 -3.55 13.20
C ASP A 165 4.99 -2.46 12.47
N VAL A 166 5.68 -1.63 11.68
CA VAL A 166 5.05 -0.61 10.81
C VAL A 166 4.14 -1.28 9.77
N ALA A 167 4.64 -2.33 9.11
CA ALA A 167 3.89 -3.13 8.15
C ALA A 167 2.63 -3.75 8.79
N ARG A 168 2.76 -4.36 9.97
CA ARG A 168 1.65 -4.92 10.74
C ARG A 168 0.63 -3.84 11.15
N ALA A 169 1.09 -2.66 11.54
CA ALA A 169 0.23 -1.56 11.96
C ALA A 169 -0.53 -0.92 10.79
N THR A 170 0.10 -0.79 9.62
CA THR A 170 -0.59 -0.24 8.45
C THR A 170 -1.60 -1.21 7.85
N SER A 171 -1.44 -2.53 8.03
CA SER A 171 -2.38 -3.57 7.55
C SER A 171 -3.42 -4.03 8.57
N ALA A 172 -3.47 -3.40 9.76
CA ALA A 172 -4.40 -3.75 10.85
C ALA A 172 -5.84 -3.28 10.58
N ALA A 173 -6.47 -3.79 9.52
CA ALA A 173 -7.79 -3.34 9.08
C ALA A 173 -8.86 -3.77 10.09
N PRO A 174 -9.66 -2.83 10.64
CA PRO A 174 -10.74 -3.18 11.56
C PRO A 174 -11.69 -4.19 10.93
N THR A 175 -12.21 -5.12 11.74
CA THR A 175 -13.05 -6.26 11.32
C THR A 175 -12.34 -7.39 10.56
N PHE A 176 -11.08 -7.18 10.15
CA PHE A 176 -10.23 -8.22 9.59
C PHE A 176 -9.19 -8.66 10.62
N PHE A 177 -8.38 -7.72 11.12
CA PHE A 177 -7.30 -8.01 12.07
C PHE A 177 -7.51 -7.31 13.41
N GLU A 178 -6.91 -7.87 14.46
CA GLU A 178 -6.73 -7.20 15.74
C GLU A 178 -5.97 -5.87 15.59
N THR A 179 -6.24 -4.94 16.50
CA THR A 179 -5.49 -3.69 16.61
C THR A 179 -4.01 -3.99 16.85
N ALA A 180 -3.13 -3.50 15.98
CA ALA A 180 -1.70 -3.68 16.15
C ALA A 180 -1.20 -2.89 17.38
N ARG A 181 -0.47 -3.56 18.26
CA ARG A 181 0.10 -2.94 19.46
C ARG A 181 1.62 -2.91 19.38
N ILE A 182 2.14 -1.86 18.75
CA ILE A 182 3.57 -1.76 18.45
C ILE A 182 4.31 -0.84 19.42
N LYS A 183 5.64 -0.89 19.41
CA LYS A 183 6.51 -0.05 20.24
C LYS A 183 7.50 0.74 19.41
N SER A 184 7.69 2.02 19.72
CA SER A 184 8.78 2.80 19.16
C SER A 184 10.13 2.40 19.78
N GLY A 185 11.23 2.87 19.19
CA GLY A 185 12.58 2.75 19.72
C GLY A 185 12.80 3.49 21.05
N ALA A 186 11.81 4.28 21.49
CA ALA A 186 11.73 4.85 22.84
C ALA A 186 10.86 4.01 23.79
N ASN A 187 10.48 2.78 23.40
CA ASN A 187 9.61 1.85 24.12
C ASN A 187 8.21 2.43 24.44
N ILE A 188 7.73 3.38 23.63
CA ILE A 188 6.38 3.93 23.75
C ILE A 188 5.43 3.05 22.96
N THR A 189 4.35 2.60 23.58
CA THR A 189 3.33 1.78 22.93
C THR A 189 2.32 2.62 22.14
N TYR A 190 1.95 2.11 20.97
CA TYR A 190 0.95 2.66 20.07
C TYR A 190 -0.07 1.57 19.70
N PRO A 191 -1.35 1.74 20.03
CA PRO A 191 -2.43 0.93 19.48
C PRO A 191 -2.87 1.54 18.15
N LEU A 192 -2.62 0.82 17.07
CA LEU A 192 -2.71 1.31 15.71
C LEU A 192 -3.62 0.42 14.85
N ILE A 193 -4.38 1.07 13.97
CA ILE A 193 -5.21 0.42 12.94
C ILE A 193 -4.79 0.89 11.55
N ASP A 194 -5.31 0.20 10.53
CA ASP A 194 -5.02 0.46 9.12
C ASP A 194 -5.28 1.93 8.71
N GLY A 195 -4.38 2.46 7.87
CA GLY A 195 -4.48 3.80 7.31
C GLY A 195 -5.51 3.94 6.18
N GLY A 196 -6.00 2.83 5.64
CA GLY A 196 -6.98 2.75 4.55
C GLY A 196 -8.29 3.45 4.88
N LEU A 197 -8.61 3.60 6.17
CA LEU A 197 -9.78 4.34 6.65
C LEU A 197 -9.75 5.84 6.30
N PHE A 198 -8.58 6.43 6.05
CA PHE A 198 -8.46 7.87 5.77
C PHE A 198 -7.51 8.20 4.62
N ALA A 199 -6.61 7.30 4.25
CA ALA A 199 -5.60 7.50 3.21
C ALA A 199 -5.34 6.21 2.44
N ASN A 200 -6.39 5.54 1.94
CA ASN A 200 -6.21 4.32 1.16
C ASN A 200 -5.32 4.53 -0.07
N ASN A 201 -5.47 5.66 -0.76
CA ASN A 201 -4.48 6.18 -1.70
C ASN A 201 -3.59 7.23 -0.98
N PRO A 202 -2.34 6.89 -0.60
CA PRO A 202 -1.49 7.82 0.12
C PRO A 202 -0.79 8.86 -0.77
N ALA A 203 -1.10 8.94 -2.06
CA ALA A 203 -0.41 9.82 -3.01
C ALA A 203 -0.51 11.31 -2.61
N MET A 204 -1.69 11.77 -2.14
CA MET A 204 -1.82 13.14 -1.65
C MET A 204 -1.03 13.38 -0.35
N CYS A 205 -0.91 12.35 0.51
CA CYS A 205 -0.07 12.44 1.70
C CYS A 205 1.40 12.61 1.31
N ALA A 206 1.87 11.88 0.30
CA ALA A 206 3.23 12.00 -0.22
C ALA A 206 3.47 13.34 -0.93
N TYR A 207 2.51 13.84 -1.71
CA TYR A 207 2.57 15.19 -2.27
C TYR A 207 2.75 16.23 -1.15
N ALA A 208 1.94 16.18 -0.09
CA ALA A 208 2.05 17.08 1.04
C ALA A 208 3.38 16.95 1.82
N GLU A 209 3.89 15.73 2.02
CA GLU A 209 5.21 15.48 2.62
C GLU A 209 6.33 16.08 1.75
N ALA A 210 6.28 15.88 0.42
CA ALA A 210 7.23 16.48 -0.52
C ALA A 210 7.22 18.01 -0.44
N ARG A 211 6.04 18.63 -0.45
CA ARG A 211 5.88 20.08 -0.29
C ARG A 211 6.49 20.62 1.00
N LYS A 212 6.30 19.91 2.12
CA LYS A 212 6.62 20.46 3.45
C LYS A 212 7.99 20.03 3.99
N VAL A 213 8.36 18.78 3.79
CA VAL A 213 9.56 18.16 4.38
C VAL A 213 10.74 18.22 3.42
N HIS A 214 10.47 18.17 2.12
CA HIS A 214 11.50 18.18 1.07
C HIS A 214 11.63 19.55 0.35
N ASP A 215 10.89 20.56 0.83
CA ASP A 215 10.93 21.95 0.34
C ASP A 215 10.70 22.06 -1.17
N ILE A 216 9.78 21.25 -1.69
CA ILE A 216 9.36 21.27 -3.09
C ILE A 216 8.28 22.34 -3.28
N SER A 217 8.48 23.25 -4.24
CA SER A 217 7.68 24.49 -4.34
C SER A 217 6.34 24.32 -5.06
N SER A 218 6.20 23.30 -5.91
CA SER A 218 5.00 23.03 -6.72
C SER A 218 5.01 21.62 -7.29
N SER A 219 3.89 21.22 -7.92
CA SER A 219 3.81 20.00 -8.71
C SER A 219 4.74 20.00 -9.93
N GLU A 220 5.18 21.17 -10.40
CA GLU A 220 6.12 21.27 -11.53
C GLU A 220 7.50 20.68 -11.23
N GLU A 221 7.82 20.56 -9.93
CA GLU A 221 9.06 19.96 -9.44
C GLU A 221 8.85 18.50 -9.01
N MET A 222 7.75 17.84 -9.40
CA MET A 222 7.42 16.48 -8.99
C MET A 222 7.10 15.55 -10.17
N THR A 223 7.38 14.27 -9.99
CA THR A 223 6.91 13.17 -10.84
C THR A 223 6.31 12.10 -9.91
N LEU A 224 5.03 11.75 -10.08
CA LEU A 224 4.28 10.92 -9.14
C LEU A 224 3.57 9.76 -9.84
N LEU A 225 3.99 8.53 -9.53
CA LEU A 225 3.32 7.29 -9.91
C LEU A 225 2.43 6.81 -8.77
N SER A 226 1.15 6.61 -9.03
CA SER A 226 0.17 6.09 -8.07
C SER A 226 -0.41 4.78 -8.59
N LEU A 227 -0.28 3.71 -7.80
CA LEU A 227 -0.72 2.35 -8.15
C LEU A 227 -1.91 1.93 -7.29
N GLY A 228 -3.03 1.62 -7.93
CA GLY A 228 -4.23 1.11 -7.29
C GLY A 228 -4.23 -0.41 -7.13
N THR A 229 -5.05 -0.91 -6.20
CA THR A 229 -5.28 -2.36 -5.98
C THR A 229 -6.55 -2.87 -6.67
N GLY A 230 -7.06 -2.17 -7.68
CA GLY A 230 -8.36 -2.45 -8.27
C GLY A 230 -9.53 -1.88 -7.45
N GLU A 231 -10.55 -1.39 -8.15
CA GLU A 231 -11.79 -0.88 -7.58
C GLU A 231 -12.91 -1.91 -7.70
N SER A 232 -13.64 -2.12 -6.60
CA SER A 232 -14.86 -2.91 -6.63
C SER A 232 -15.98 -2.06 -7.22
N LYS A 233 -16.66 -2.60 -8.24
CA LYS A 233 -17.92 -2.01 -8.77
C LYS A 233 -19.14 -2.53 -8.03
N LYS A 234 -18.96 -3.03 -6.80
CA LYS A 234 -20.06 -3.55 -5.98
C LYS A 234 -21.08 -2.44 -5.74
N SER A 235 -22.26 -2.65 -6.30
CA SER A 235 -23.39 -1.74 -6.11
C SER A 235 -24.09 -2.07 -4.79
N TYR A 236 -24.51 -1.03 -4.07
CA TYR A 236 -25.34 -1.13 -2.87
C TYR A 236 -26.71 -0.53 -3.15
N PRO A 237 -27.71 -1.35 -3.57
CA PRO A 237 -29.01 -0.85 -4.00
C PRO A 237 -29.78 -0.16 -2.86
N TYR A 238 -30.44 0.96 -3.17
CA TYR A 238 -31.28 1.67 -2.19
C TYR A 238 -32.35 0.78 -1.56
N SER A 239 -32.94 -0.14 -2.33
CA SER A 239 -33.96 -1.08 -1.85
C SER A 239 -33.51 -1.92 -0.66
N GLU A 240 -32.22 -2.23 -0.59
CA GLU A 240 -31.58 -2.96 0.49
C GLU A 240 -31.05 -2.01 1.56
N ALA A 241 -30.25 -1.02 1.15
CA ALA A 241 -29.53 -0.12 2.04
C ALA A 241 -30.44 0.74 2.93
N LYS A 242 -31.66 1.09 2.45
CA LYS A 242 -32.63 1.88 3.22
C LYS A 242 -33.06 1.23 4.54
N ASN A 243 -32.96 -0.10 4.63
CA ASN A 243 -33.38 -0.89 5.79
C ASN A 243 -32.19 -1.48 6.57
N TRP A 244 -30.95 -1.10 6.25
CA TRP A 244 -29.78 -1.62 6.94
C TRP A 244 -29.71 -1.14 8.39
N GLY A 245 -29.48 -2.08 9.30
CA GLY A 245 -29.11 -1.78 10.68
C GLY A 245 -27.62 -1.49 10.82
N ALA A 246 -27.18 -1.11 12.03
CA ALA A 246 -25.80 -0.75 12.31
C ALA A 246 -24.79 -1.84 11.87
N THR A 247 -25.11 -3.11 12.08
CA THR A 247 -24.24 -4.25 11.69
C THR A 247 -24.14 -4.43 10.18
N SER A 248 -25.23 -4.21 9.45
CA SER A 248 -25.26 -4.29 7.98
C SER A 248 -24.43 -3.20 7.31
N TRP A 249 -24.26 -2.05 7.97
CA TRP A 249 -23.46 -0.93 7.45
C TRP A 249 -21.95 -1.10 7.60
N ILE A 250 -21.47 -1.97 8.50
CA ILE A 250 -20.04 -2.05 8.85
C ILE A 250 -19.14 -2.27 7.63
N LYS A 251 -19.36 -3.37 6.88
CA LYS A 251 -18.54 -3.68 5.69
C LYS A 251 -18.74 -2.65 4.56
N PRO A 252 -19.98 -2.26 4.19
CA PRO A 252 -20.19 -1.24 3.16
C PRO A 252 -19.52 0.08 3.46
N VAL A 253 -19.52 0.56 4.71
CA VAL A 253 -18.86 1.83 5.06
C VAL A 253 -17.35 1.75 4.85
N ILE A 254 -16.70 0.66 5.25
CA ILE A 254 -15.25 0.48 5.05
C ILE A 254 -14.92 0.48 3.54
N ASP A 255 -15.68 -0.29 2.76
CA ASP A 255 -15.51 -0.37 1.30
C ASP A 255 -15.74 0.96 0.59
N ILE A 256 -16.84 1.66 0.93
CA ILE A 256 -17.17 3.00 0.41
C ILE A 256 -16.09 4.00 0.79
N MET A 257 -15.64 4.03 2.06
CA MET A 257 -14.61 4.97 2.50
C MET A 257 -13.29 4.72 1.79
N SER A 258 -12.87 3.47 1.65
CA SER A 258 -11.65 3.10 0.93
C SER A 258 -11.69 3.58 -0.53
N THR A 259 -12.80 3.34 -1.21
CA THR A 259 -13.00 3.72 -2.62
C THR A 259 -13.09 5.24 -2.78
N ALA A 260 -13.94 5.90 -1.99
CA ALA A 260 -14.15 7.35 -2.06
C ALA A 260 -12.87 8.15 -1.75
N VAL A 261 -12.03 7.67 -0.81
CA VAL A 261 -10.74 8.30 -0.52
C VAL A 261 -9.76 8.15 -1.69
N SER A 262 -9.71 6.96 -2.33
CA SER A 262 -8.87 6.74 -3.52
C SER A 262 -9.31 7.62 -4.70
N GLU A 263 -10.61 7.68 -5.00
CA GLU A 263 -11.20 8.52 -6.06
C GLU A 263 -10.94 10.01 -5.81
N THR A 264 -11.20 10.48 -4.59
CA THR A 264 -11.00 11.89 -4.23
C THR A 264 -9.53 12.29 -4.33
N THR A 265 -8.63 11.42 -3.90
CA THR A 265 -7.18 11.65 -3.99
C THR A 265 -6.72 11.77 -5.44
N ASP A 266 -7.17 10.84 -6.30
CA ASP A 266 -6.85 10.86 -7.72
C ASP A 266 -7.39 12.14 -8.38
N PHE A 267 -8.67 12.48 -8.15
CA PHE A 267 -9.26 13.72 -8.64
C PHE A 267 -8.44 14.96 -8.23
N GLN A 268 -8.07 15.08 -6.95
CA GLN A 268 -7.29 16.23 -6.48
C GLN A 268 -5.92 16.32 -7.15
N LEU A 269 -5.20 15.20 -7.28
CA LEU A 269 -3.88 15.18 -7.92
C LEU A 269 -3.99 15.47 -9.43
N GLN A 270 -5.00 14.95 -10.11
CA GLN A 270 -5.28 15.32 -11.50
C GLN A 270 -5.47 16.84 -11.64
N GLN A 271 -6.29 17.48 -10.79
CA GLN A 271 -6.47 18.93 -10.83
C GLN A 271 -5.18 19.71 -10.57
N ILE A 272 -4.38 19.27 -9.59
CA ILE A 272 -3.09 19.91 -9.26
C ILE A 272 -2.12 19.82 -10.44
N PHE A 273 -1.92 18.63 -11.01
CA PHE A 273 -0.93 18.43 -12.09
C PHE A 273 -1.41 18.98 -13.44
N SER A 274 -2.70 18.87 -13.76
CA SER A 274 -3.28 19.47 -14.98
C SER A 274 -3.24 21.00 -14.98
N SER A 275 -3.19 21.63 -13.81
CA SER A 275 -3.01 23.09 -13.69
C SER A 275 -1.56 23.56 -13.92
N SER A 276 -0.63 22.62 -14.14
CA SER A 276 0.78 22.89 -14.42
C SER A 276 1.13 22.53 -15.86
N ASP A 277 2.26 23.05 -16.37
CA ASP A 277 2.80 22.70 -17.69
C ASP A 277 3.35 21.25 -17.77
N ARG A 278 3.16 20.45 -16.70
CA ARG A 278 3.72 19.11 -16.49
C ARG A 278 2.62 18.10 -16.12
N SER A 279 1.50 18.14 -16.83
CA SER A 279 0.32 17.33 -16.54
C SER A 279 0.55 15.82 -16.68
N ASP A 280 1.53 15.41 -17.48
CA ASP A 280 1.99 14.03 -17.68
C ASP A 280 2.87 13.50 -16.54
N HIS A 281 3.28 14.35 -15.60
CA HIS A 281 4.08 13.97 -14.43
C HIS A 281 3.27 13.33 -13.30
N TYR A 282 1.96 13.21 -13.44
CA TYR A 282 1.13 12.38 -12.56
C TYR A 282 0.54 11.22 -13.35
N LEU A 283 0.90 10.00 -12.96
CA LEU A 283 0.39 8.77 -13.56
C LEU A 283 -0.33 7.93 -12.51
N ARG A 284 -1.65 7.78 -12.69
CA ARG A 284 -2.46 6.78 -11.98
C ARG A 284 -2.61 5.53 -12.85
N ILE A 285 -2.23 4.38 -12.29
CA ILE A 285 -2.52 3.05 -12.86
C ILE A 285 -3.53 2.37 -11.93
N GLN A 286 -4.72 2.11 -12.47
CA GLN A 286 -5.86 1.57 -11.74
C GLN A 286 -6.72 0.74 -12.70
N THR A 287 -7.43 -0.24 -12.16
CA THR A 287 -8.42 -1.04 -12.91
C THR A 287 -9.70 -1.20 -12.12
N SER A 288 -10.77 -1.61 -12.80
CA SER A 288 -11.96 -2.16 -12.15
C SER A 288 -11.81 -3.66 -12.02
N ILE A 289 -12.10 -4.21 -10.84
CA ILE A 289 -12.03 -5.66 -10.63
C ILE A 289 -13.10 -6.35 -11.49
N PRO A 290 -12.73 -7.25 -12.41
CA PRO A 290 -13.68 -7.96 -13.25
C PRO A 290 -14.56 -8.91 -12.43
N SER A 291 -15.75 -9.25 -12.93
CA SER A 291 -16.72 -10.10 -12.20
C SER A 291 -16.27 -11.54 -11.95
N TRP A 292 -15.25 -12.01 -12.67
CA TRP A 292 -14.65 -13.34 -12.49
C TRP A 292 -13.53 -13.36 -11.45
N CYS A 293 -13.10 -12.19 -10.97
CA CYS A 293 -12.14 -12.03 -9.89
C CYS A 293 -12.90 -11.54 -8.65
N SER A 294 -12.61 -12.13 -7.48
CA SER A 294 -13.21 -11.65 -6.23
C SER A 294 -12.68 -10.26 -5.92
N SER A 295 -13.58 -9.36 -5.52
CA SER A 295 -13.20 -8.00 -5.09
C SER A 295 -12.88 -7.92 -3.60
N ASP A 296 -13.09 -9.01 -2.86
CA ASP A 296 -12.89 -9.06 -1.42
C ASP A 296 -11.39 -8.97 -1.09
N MET A 297 -11.06 -8.19 -0.06
CA MET A 297 -9.66 -7.87 0.30
C MET A 297 -8.94 -9.03 1.01
N ASP A 298 -9.67 -10.08 1.35
CA ASP A 298 -9.23 -11.19 2.18
C ASP A 298 -9.55 -12.57 1.57
N ASP A 299 -9.96 -12.60 0.29
CA ASP A 299 -10.11 -13.82 -0.48
C ASP A 299 -8.74 -14.25 -1.04
N ALA A 300 -7.98 -14.96 -0.21
CA ALA A 300 -6.71 -15.56 -0.59
C ALA A 300 -6.87 -17.00 -1.05
N SER A 301 -8.01 -17.39 -1.62
CA SER A 301 -8.10 -18.70 -2.26
C SER A 301 -7.13 -18.76 -3.45
N ALA A 302 -6.53 -19.93 -3.70
CA ALA A 302 -5.61 -20.12 -4.83
C ALA A 302 -6.21 -19.66 -6.18
N ASP A 303 -7.51 -19.92 -6.40
CA ASP A 303 -8.23 -19.46 -7.59
C ASP A 303 -8.28 -17.93 -7.68
N ASN A 304 -8.56 -17.25 -6.56
CA ASN A 304 -8.60 -15.79 -6.55
C ASN A 304 -7.22 -15.14 -6.61
N ILE A 305 -6.20 -15.75 -5.99
CA ILE A 305 -4.80 -15.32 -6.13
C ILE A 305 -4.40 -15.38 -7.61
N GLN A 306 -4.73 -16.48 -8.32
CA GLN A 306 -4.47 -16.57 -9.75
C GLN A 306 -5.25 -15.51 -10.54
N ALA A 307 -6.54 -15.33 -10.26
CA ALA A 307 -7.34 -14.30 -10.92
C ALA A 307 -6.77 -12.87 -10.70
N LEU A 308 -6.31 -12.54 -9.50
CA LEU A 308 -5.67 -11.26 -9.20
C LEU A 308 -4.34 -11.09 -9.95
N GLN A 309 -3.57 -12.17 -10.13
CA GLN A 309 -2.38 -12.16 -10.96
C GLN A 309 -2.73 -11.85 -12.42
N ASP A 310 -3.75 -12.53 -12.98
CA ASP A 310 -4.21 -12.31 -14.36
C ASP A 310 -4.70 -10.86 -14.56
N VAL A 311 -5.44 -10.31 -13.59
CA VAL A 311 -5.85 -8.89 -13.60
C VAL A 311 -4.64 -7.96 -13.57
N GLY A 312 -3.65 -8.24 -12.73
CA GLY A 312 -2.42 -7.44 -12.62
C GLY A 312 -1.57 -7.49 -13.89
N GLU A 313 -1.44 -8.66 -14.51
CA GLU A 313 -0.73 -8.85 -15.79
C GLU A 313 -1.42 -8.10 -16.93
N GLN A 314 -2.75 -8.21 -17.02
CA GLN A 314 -3.52 -7.45 -18.01
C GLN A 314 -3.35 -5.94 -17.78
N LEU A 315 -3.44 -5.47 -16.53
CA LEU A 315 -3.28 -4.06 -16.20
C LEU A 315 -1.86 -3.55 -16.56
N ALA A 316 -0.82 -4.33 -16.29
CA ALA A 316 0.55 -3.99 -16.65
C ALA A 316 0.71 -3.92 -18.18
N SER A 317 0.17 -4.89 -18.91
CA SER A 317 0.18 -4.95 -20.38
C SER A 317 -0.55 -3.76 -21.00
N ASP A 318 -1.77 -3.45 -20.55
CA ASP A 318 -2.58 -2.32 -21.01
C ASP A 318 -1.89 -0.96 -20.78
N ASN A 319 -0.91 -0.90 -19.86
CA ASN A 319 -0.19 0.31 -19.49
C ASN A 319 1.29 0.28 -19.88
N GLU A 320 1.75 -0.69 -20.68
CA GLU A 320 3.17 -0.86 -21.02
C GLU A 320 3.77 0.43 -21.58
N SER A 321 3.17 1.01 -22.63
CA SER A 321 3.67 2.26 -23.23
C SER A 321 3.57 3.46 -22.27
N ARG A 322 2.60 3.48 -21.36
CA ARG A 322 2.48 4.55 -20.35
C ARG A 322 3.60 4.44 -19.33
N LEU A 323 3.94 3.22 -18.89
CA LEU A 323 5.05 2.93 -17.99
C LEU A 323 6.40 3.25 -18.64
N GLU A 324 6.63 2.84 -19.89
CA GLU A 324 7.85 3.17 -20.65
C GLU A 324 8.10 4.67 -20.72
N ASN A 325 7.07 5.43 -21.11
CA ASN A 325 7.15 6.89 -21.16
C ASN A 325 7.38 7.49 -19.77
N PHE A 326 6.69 6.98 -18.75
CA PHE A 326 6.85 7.47 -17.39
C PHE A 326 8.24 7.20 -16.81
N VAL A 327 8.83 6.04 -17.11
CA VAL A 327 10.21 5.69 -16.72
C VAL A 327 11.21 6.69 -17.33
N THR A 328 10.97 7.16 -18.55
CA THR A 328 11.77 8.24 -19.17
C THR A 328 11.71 9.54 -18.36
N LEU A 329 10.57 9.86 -17.75
CA LEU A 329 10.38 11.05 -16.91
C LEU A 329 11.07 10.96 -15.53
N LEU A 330 11.55 9.77 -15.13
CA LEU A 330 12.21 9.54 -13.84
C LEU A 330 13.74 9.74 -13.88
N ALA A 331 14.34 9.79 -15.08
CA ALA A 331 15.77 9.98 -15.30
C ALA A 331 16.18 11.46 -15.40
#